data_AF-A0A6N7BIF0-F1
#
_entry.id   AF-A0A6N7BIF0-F1
#
_cell.length_a   1.000
_cell.length_b   1.000
_cell.length_c   1.000
_cell.angle_alpha   90.00
_cell.angle_beta   90.00
_cell.angle_gamma   90.00
#
_symmetry.space_group_name_H-M   'P 1'
#
loop_
_entity.id
_entity.type
_entity.pdbx_description
1 polymer ?
#
loop_
_entity_poly.entity_id
_entity_poly.type
_entity_poly.pdbx_seq_one_letter_code
_entity_poly.pdbx_strand_id
1 'polypeptide(L)'
;MKNRILIAFLLLTSAIVFAGASILKFSVKSQNDGTIVVFWQASAESNLKHYEVERKTVNGSFGYVGTVEPREDKNYEFVDNSAYKVTDAVYSYRLKIVDNDGSTSYSNEVPVRHNVSSVKRTWGSIKALFR
;
A
#
# COMPACT_ATOMS: atom_id res chain seq x y z
N MET A 1 -0.70 15.62 -63.41
CA MET A 1 0.54 15.46 -62.60
C MET A 1 0.17 15.51 -61.13
N LYS A 2 0.60 14.47 -60.39
CA LYS A 2 0.81 14.40 -58.93
C LYS A 2 -0.39 14.49 -57.96
N ASN A 3 -1.01 13.33 -57.81
CA ASN A 3 -1.41 12.61 -56.59
C ASN A 3 -1.64 13.43 -55.30
N ARG A 4 -2.91 13.44 -54.88
CA ARG A 4 -3.34 13.73 -53.51
C ARG A 4 -2.86 12.61 -52.58
N ILE A 5 -1.83 12.85 -51.78
CA ILE A 5 -1.36 11.91 -50.77
C ILE A 5 -2.23 12.08 -49.52
N LEU A 6 -3.17 11.15 -49.36
CA LEU A 6 -3.86 10.87 -48.10
C LEU A 6 -2.82 10.38 -47.08
N ILE A 7 -2.58 11.17 -46.02
CA ILE A 7 -1.78 10.75 -44.88
C ILE A 7 -2.70 9.89 -44.00
N ALA A 8 -2.60 8.57 -44.12
CA ALA A 8 -3.25 7.63 -43.21
C ALA A 8 -2.51 7.64 -41.87
N PHE A 9 -3.11 8.26 -40.86
CA PHE A 9 -2.61 8.23 -39.48
C PHE A 9 -3.07 6.92 -38.83
N LEU A 10 -2.27 5.87 -38.94
CA LEU A 10 -2.53 4.59 -38.29
C LEU A 10 -2.26 4.73 -36.78
N LEU A 11 -3.29 5.08 -36.01
CA LEU A 11 -3.23 5.05 -34.55
C LEU A 11 -3.18 3.59 -34.10
N LEU A 12 -1.96 3.07 -33.92
CA LEU A 12 -1.72 1.83 -33.21
C LEU A 12 -2.00 2.11 -31.73
N THR A 13 -3.27 2.10 -31.33
CA THR A 13 -3.60 2.08 -29.90
C THR A 13 -3.27 0.69 -29.40
N SER A 14 -2.03 0.50 -28.94
CA SER A 14 -1.71 -0.67 -28.12
C SER A 14 -2.66 -0.62 -26.92
N ALA A 15 -3.62 -1.55 -26.88
CA ALA A 15 -4.38 -1.79 -25.67
C ALA A 15 -3.34 -2.16 -24.61
N ILE A 16 -3.15 -1.29 -23.62
CA ILE A 16 -2.37 -1.64 -22.44
C ILE A 16 -3.20 -2.71 -21.76
N VAL A 17 -2.88 -3.98 -22.02
CA VAL A 17 -3.44 -5.09 -21.27
C VAL A 17 -2.96 -4.86 -19.85
N PHE A 18 -3.88 -4.46 -18.98
CA PHE A 18 -3.61 -4.30 -17.55
C PHE A 18 -3.43 -5.72 -16.98
N ALA A 19 -2.26 -6.29 -17.21
CA ALA A 19 -1.83 -7.56 -16.64
C ALA A 19 -1.24 -7.26 -15.27
N GLY A 20 -2.10 -7.18 -14.26
CA GLY A 20 -1.67 -6.93 -12.89
C GLY A 20 -2.85 -6.98 -11.92
N ALA A 21 -2.57 -6.92 -10.63
CA ALA A 21 -3.62 -6.81 -9.64
C ALA A 21 -4.26 -5.41 -9.63
N SER A 22 -5.56 -5.35 -9.37
CA SER A 22 -6.34 -4.12 -9.24
C SER A 22 -6.99 -4.06 -7.87
N ILE A 23 -6.94 -2.89 -7.23
CA ILE A 23 -7.44 -2.69 -5.87
C ILE A 23 -8.83 -2.07 -5.92
N LEU A 24 -9.82 -2.76 -5.36
CA LEU A 24 -11.19 -2.28 -5.24
C LEU A 24 -11.35 -1.33 -4.05
N LYS A 25 -10.75 -1.69 -2.92
CA LYS A 25 -10.83 -0.92 -1.67
C LYS A 25 -9.49 -0.92 -0.98
N PHE A 26 -9.09 0.25 -0.49
CA PHE A 26 -7.90 0.41 0.33
C PHE A 26 -8.21 1.36 1.50
N SER A 27 -7.92 0.93 2.71
CA SER A 27 -8.19 1.71 3.92
C SER A 27 -7.16 1.43 5.00
N VAL A 28 -6.81 2.46 5.75
CA VAL A 28 -5.81 2.37 6.81
C VAL A 28 -6.37 3.00 8.07
N LYS A 29 -6.20 2.33 9.21
CA LYS A 29 -6.73 2.76 10.50
C LYS A 29 -5.68 2.64 11.58
N SER A 30 -5.52 3.71 12.37
CA SER A 30 -4.74 3.67 13.60
C SER A 30 -5.57 3.01 14.69
N GLN A 31 -4.95 2.13 15.48
CA GLN A 31 -5.58 1.45 16.61
C GLN A 31 -5.10 2.05 17.94
N ASN A 32 -5.94 1.89 18.97
CA ASN A 32 -5.68 2.43 20.31
C ASN A 32 -4.44 1.84 21.00
N ASP A 33 -4.03 0.66 20.56
CA ASP A 33 -2.89 -0.10 21.09
C ASP A 33 -1.53 0.36 20.52
N GLY A 34 -1.55 1.29 19.57
CA GLY A 34 -0.37 1.83 18.88
C GLY A 34 -0.01 1.11 17.60
N THR A 35 -0.85 0.20 17.11
CA THR A 35 -0.69 -0.42 15.79
C THR A 35 -1.42 0.38 14.71
N ILE A 36 -1.03 0.14 13.45
CA ILE A 36 -1.79 0.60 12.28
C ILE A 36 -2.23 -0.64 11.52
N VAL A 37 -3.52 -0.71 11.22
CA VAL A 37 -4.11 -1.79 10.42
C VAL A 37 -4.36 -1.28 9.01
N VAL A 38 -3.76 -1.96 8.04
CA VAL A 38 -3.88 -1.71 6.62
C VAL A 38 -4.80 -2.80 6.05
N PHE A 39 -5.91 -2.39 5.43
CA PHE A 39 -6.88 -3.29 4.83
C PHE A 39 -7.03 -2.99 3.34
N TRP A 40 -7.04 -4.03 2.52
CA TRP A 40 -7.41 -3.90 1.11
C TRP A 40 -8.21 -5.09 0.60
N GLN A 41 -8.94 -4.82 -0.47
CA GLN A 41 -9.63 -5.81 -1.26
C GLN A 41 -9.23 -5.64 -2.72
N ALA A 42 -8.83 -6.73 -3.37
CA ALA A 42 -8.51 -6.73 -4.79
C ALA A 42 -9.74 -7.07 -5.64
N SER A 43 -9.96 -6.34 -6.74
CA SER A 43 -10.97 -6.69 -7.75
C SER A 43 -10.48 -7.83 -8.66
N ALA A 44 -9.22 -7.79 -9.04
CA ALA A 44 -8.57 -8.82 -9.85
C ALA A 44 -7.11 -8.96 -9.43
N GLU A 45 -6.55 -10.16 -9.56
CA GLU A 45 -5.18 -10.50 -9.20
C GLU A 45 -4.55 -11.34 -10.31
N SER A 46 -4.51 -10.77 -11.52
CA SER A 46 -3.89 -11.45 -12.65
C SER A 46 -2.38 -11.26 -12.59
N ASN A 47 -1.62 -12.35 -12.76
CA ASN A 47 -0.15 -12.33 -12.74
C ASN A 47 0.49 -11.84 -11.42
N LEU A 48 -0.28 -11.72 -10.34
CA LEU A 48 0.22 -11.26 -9.05
C LEU A 48 1.18 -12.26 -8.42
N LYS A 49 2.33 -11.79 -7.96
CA LYS A 49 3.25 -12.55 -7.13
C LYS A 49 2.98 -12.28 -5.66
N HIS A 50 3.08 -11.03 -5.23
CA HIS A 50 2.84 -10.62 -3.83
C HIS A 50 2.57 -9.12 -3.71
N TYR A 51 2.04 -8.70 -2.57
CA TYR A 51 1.90 -7.30 -2.20
C TYR A 51 3.00 -6.88 -1.24
N GLU A 52 3.58 -5.71 -1.45
CA GLU A 52 4.48 -5.04 -0.51
C GLU A 52 3.76 -3.84 0.09
N VAL A 53 3.61 -3.83 1.42
CA VAL A 53 3.07 -2.68 2.16
C VAL A 53 4.20 -1.69 2.36
N GLU A 54 4.02 -0.48 1.84
CA GLU A 54 4.99 0.61 1.96
C GLU A 54 4.40 1.75 2.79
N ARG A 55 5.26 2.42 3.57
CA ARG A 55 4.92 3.56 4.41
C ARG A 55 5.92 4.69 4.24
N LYS A 56 5.43 5.93 4.22
CA LYS A 56 6.24 7.14 4.35
C LYS A 56 5.72 8.05 5.46
N THR A 57 6.58 8.93 5.95
CA THR A 57 6.17 10.13 6.70
C THR A 57 5.88 11.27 5.72
N VAL A 58 5.28 12.37 6.20
CA VAL A 58 4.93 13.55 5.37
C VAL A 58 6.08 14.03 4.47
N ASN A 59 7.30 14.06 5.01
CA ASN A 59 8.50 14.53 4.30
C ASN A 59 9.47 13.39 3.94
N GLY A 60 9.01 12.13 4.04
CA GLY A 60 9.84 10.95 3.82
C GLY A 60 9.60 10.28 2.47
N SER A 61 10.47 9.34 2.14
CA SER A 61 10.27 8.40 1.04
C SER A 61 9.48 7.17 1.51
N PHE A 62 8.83 6.48 0.58
CA PHE A 62 8.21 5.19 0.86
C PHE A 62 9.28 4.16 1.20
N GLY A 63 9.16 3.56 2.39
CA GLY A 63 9.95 2.43 2.84
C GLY A 63 9.08 1.18 2.94
N TYR A 64 9.69 0.04 2.69
CA TYR A 64 9.09 -1.27 2.87
C TYR A 64 8.75 -1.52 4.35
N VAL A 65 7.56 -2.05 4.61
CA VAL A 65 7.08 -2.42 5.96
C VAL A 65 6.85 -3.93 6.08
N GLY A 66 6.31 -4.55 5.04
CA GLY A 66 6.02 -5.99 5.03
C GLY A 66 5.49 -6.49 3.70
N THR A 67 5.47 -7.80 3.54
CA THR A 67 4.93 -8.50 2.36
C THR A 67 3.71 -9.30 2.75
N VAL A 68 2.73 -9.37 1.85
CA VAL A 68 1.54 -10.21 1.96
C VAL A 68 1.37 -11.02 0.69
N GLU A 69 1.36 -12.34 0.87
CA GLU A 69 1.10 -13.31 -0.20
C GLU A 69 -0.39 -13.29 -0.62
N PRO A 70 -0.68 -13.50 -1.92
CA PRO A 70 -2.04 -13.54 -2.43
C PRO A 70 -2.84 -14.72 -1.84
N ARG A 71 -4.17 -14.55 -1.77
CA ARG A 71 -5.13 -15.50 -1.20
C ARG A 71 -6.42 -15.52 -2.02
N GLU A 72 -7.17 -16.62 -1.94
CA GLU A 72 -8.35 -16.84 -2.76
C GLU A 72 -9.50 -15.83 -2.51
N ASP A 73 -9.65 -15.36 -1.27
CA ASP A 73 -10.71 -14.45 -0.87
C ASP A 73 -10.44 -12.98 -1.26
N LYS A 74 -9.23 -12.68 -1.74
CA LYS A 74 -8.78 -11.35 -2.20
C LYS A 74 -8.98 -10.24 -1.16
N ASN A 75 -9.10 -10.62 0.11
CA ASN A 75 -9.28 -9.71 1.24
C ASN A 75 -8.06 -9.84 2.14
N TYR A 76 -7.46 -8.71 2.46
CA TYR A 76 -6.17 -8.70 3.12
C TYR A 76 -6.16 -7.71 4.27
N GLU A 77 -5.45 -8.12 5.31
CA GLU A 77 -5.18 -7.31 6.48
C GLU A 77 -3.69 -7.43 6.82
N PHE A 78 -3.06 -6.29 7.06
CA PHE A 78 -1.68 -6.20 7.51
C PHE A 78 -1.61 -5.28 8.73
N VAL A 79 -0.93 -5.76 9.78
CA VAL A 79 -0.76 -5.00 11.03
C VAL A 79 0.68 -4.47 11.12
N ASP A 80 0.82 -3.16 10.98
CA ASP A 80 2.09 -2.47 11.15
C ASP A 80 2.37 -2.22 12.64
N ASN A 81 3.20 -3.10 13.21
CA ASN A 81 3.77 -3.01 14.55
C ASN A 81 5.07 -2.19 14.61
N SER A 82 5.45 -1.47 13.57
CA SER A 82 6.66 -0.63 13.58
C SER A 82 6.34 0.86 13.75
N ALA A 83 5.05 1.21 13.74
CA ALA A 83 4.55 2.59 13.82
C ALA A 83 4.74 3.27 15.20
N TYR A 84 5.30 2.57 16.18
CA TYR A 84 5.41 3.02 17.58
C TYR A 84 6.37 4.20 17.84
N LYS A 85 7.22 4.58 16.87
CA LYS A 85 8.36 5.47 17.14
C LYS A 85 8.02 6.97 17.21
N VAL A 86 6.87 7.41 16.71
CA VAL A 86 6.51 8.84 16.67
C VAL A 86 5.02 9.05 16.96
N THR A 87 4.71 9.72 18.07
CA THR A 87 3.38 10.21 18.42
C THR A 87 2.97 11.34 17.47
N ASP A 88 1.69 11.38 17.08
CA ASP A 88 1.13 12.40 16.19
C ASP A 88 1.77 12.47 14.80
N ALA A 89 2.44 11.39 14.39
CA ALA A 89 2.93 11.26 13.03
C ALA A 89 1.75 11.05 12.07
N VAL A 90 1.79 11.80 10.97
CA VAL A 90 0.99 11.50 9.78
C VAL A 90 1.83 10.56 8.92
N TYR A 91 1.34 9.36 8.72
CA TYR A 91 1.90 8.38 7.80
C TYR A 91 1.05 8.31 6.55
N SER A 92 1.68 8.03 5.41
CA SER A 92 0.98 7.64 4.19
C SER A 92 1.38 6.22 3.83
N TYR A 93 0.38 5.40 3.54
CA TYR A 93 0.57 4.02 3.12
C TYR A 93 0.17 3.85 1.66
N ARG A 94 0.82 2.90 1.00
CA ARG A 94 0.43 2.39 -0.31
C ARG A 94 0.80 0.92 -0.41
N LEU A 95 0.18 0.23 -1.35
CA LEU A 95 0.59 -1.10 -1.76
C LEU A 95 1.44 -0.97 -3.02
N LYS A 96 2.57 -1.65 -3.00
CA LYS A 96 3.32 -1.99 -4.21
C LYS A 96 2.93 -3.41 -4.60
N ILE A 97 2.40 -3.53 -5.80
CA ILE A 97 1.92 -4.77 -6.39
C ILE A 97 3.05 -5.31 -7.22
N VAL A 98 3.54 -6.52 -6.90
CA VAL A 98 4.65 -7.15 -7.61
C VAL A 98 4.09 -8.33 -8.39
N ASP A 99 4.28 -8.32 -9.69
CA ASP A 99 3.82 -9.38 -10.58
C ASP A 99 4.91 -10.45 -10.78
N ASN A 100 4.53 -11.63 -11.30
CA ASN A 100 5.45 -12.77 -11.45
C ASN A 100 6.57 -12.52 -12.48
N ASP A 101 6.35 -11.57 -13.41
CA ASP A 101 7.35 -11.11 -14.36
C ASP A 101 8.31 -10.05 -13.78
N GLY A 102 8.10 -9.66 -12.51
CA GLY A 102 8.89 -8.64 -11.83
C GLY A 102 8.46 -7.20 -12.12
N SER A 103 7.42 -7.01 -12.94
CA SER A 103 6.80 -5.69 -13.09
C SER A 103 6.12 -5.27 -11.78
N THR A 104 6.02 -3.95 -11.57
CA THR A 104 5.46 -3.41 -10.35
C THR A 104 4.48 -2.29 -10.64
N SER A 105 3.34 -2.33 -9.98
CA SER A 105 2.35 -1.25 -9.97
C SER A 105 2.04 -0.81 -8.54
N TYR A 106 1.30 0.29 -8.37
CA TYR A 106 1.04 0.87 -7.05
C TYR A 106 -0.44 1.16 -6.86
N SER A 107 -0.92 1.01 -5.62
CA SER A 107 -2.24 1.49 -5.22
C SER A 107 -2.27 3.01 -5.02
N ASN A 108 -3.46 3.54 -4.78
CA ASN A 108 -3.62 4.87 -4.22
C ASN A 108 -2.92 4.99 -2.85
N GLU A 109 -2.48 6.20 -2.52
CA GLU A 109 -1.92 6.52 -1.21
C GLU A 109 -3.03 6.88 -0.22
N VAL A 110 -2.97 6.33 0.99
CA VAL A 110 -3.92 6.64 2.07
C VAL A 110 -3.17 7.21 3.26
N PRO A 111 -3.39 8.49 3.62
CA PRO A 111 -2.83 9.08 4.82
C PRO A 111 -3.60 8.64 6.07
N VAL A 112 -2.88 8.44 7.18
CA VAL A 112 -3.44 8.13 8.49
C VAL A 112 -2.71 8.93 9.56
N ARG A 113 -3.48 9.53 10.48
CA ARG A 113 -2.92 10.13 11.69
C ARG A 113 -2.75 9.05 12.73
N HIS A 114 -1.52 8.84 13.19
CA HIS A 114 -1.24 7.83 14.20
C HIS A 114 -1.45 8.42 15.60
N ASN A 115 -2.53 8.01 16.27
CA ASN A 115 -2.82 8.39 17.63
C ASN A 115 -2.64 7.16 18.54
N VAL A 116 -1.70 7.26 19.47
CA VAL A 116 -1.44 6.21 20.46
C VAL A 116 -1.91 6.70 21.82
N SER A 117 -2.67 5.88 22.54
CA SER A 117 -3.15 6.25 23.86
C SER A 117 -1.99 6.42 24.85
N SER A 118 -1.86 7.61 25.45
CA SER A 118 -0.77 7.97 26.37
C SER A 118 -0.71 7.06 27.61
N VAL A 119 -1.86 6.51 28.03
CA VAL A 119 -2.02 5.67 29.22
C VAL A 119 -1.28 4.33 29.09
N LYS A 120 -1.33 3.67 27.92
CA LYS A 120 -0.67 2.35 27.76
C LYS A 120 0.86 2.44 27.84
N ARG A 121 1.43 3.59 27.47
CA ARG A 121 2.89 3.85 27.51
C ARG A 121 3.44 3.93 28.93
N THR A 122 2.73 4.62 29.84
CA THR A 122 3.20 4.77 31.23
C THR A 122 3.15 3.44 31.96
N TRP A 123 2.09 2.65 31.77
CA TRP A 123 2.00 1.30 32.38
C TRP A 123 3.13 0.35 31.94
N GLY A 124 3.49 0.34 30.66
CA GLY A 124 4.62 -0.48 30.17
C GLY A 124 5.97 -0.03 30.72
N SER A 125 6.19 1.28 30.80
CA SER A 125 7.44 1.87 31.32
C SER A 125 7.59 1.63 32.82
N ILE A 126 6.50 1.82 33.58
CA ILE A 126 6.45 1.59 35.03
C ILE A 126 6.69 0.11 35.34
N LYS A 127 6.06 -0.81 34.61
CA LYS A 127 6.25 -2.26 34.83
C LYS A 127 7.69 -2.72 34.57
N ALA A 128 8.40 -2.05 33.65
CA ALA A 128 9.81 -2.33 33.36
C ALA A 128 10.79 -1.81 34.43
N LEU A 129 10.32 -0.98 35.38
CA LEU A 129 11.13 -0.48 36.51
C LEU A 129 11.10 -1.41 37.73
N PHE A 130 10.14 -2.33 37.80
CA PHE A 130 9.96 -3.27 38.91
C PHE A 130 10.39 -4.70 38.56
N ARG A 131 11.30 -4.85 37.60
CA ARG A 131 11.90 -6.13 37.17
C ARG A 131 13.39 -6.15 37.48
#